data_AF-A0ABD2RWQ6-F1
#
_entry.id   AF-A0ABD2RWQ6-F1
#
_cell.length_a   1.000
_cell.length_b   1.000
_cell.length_c   1.000
_cell.angle_alpha   90.00
_cell.angle_beta   90.00
_cell.angle_gamma   90.00
#
_symmetry.space_group_name_H-M   'P 1'
#
loop_
_entity.id
_entity.type
_entity.pdbx_description
1 polymer ?
#
loop_
_entity_poly.entity_id
_entity_poly.type
_entity_poly.pdbx_seq_one_letter_code
_entity_poly.pdbx_strand_id
1 'polypeptide(L)'
;MPVAWEKICTPKKCGGLNIRSCKSWNIASVGKLLWQLATKQDLLWVKWVHGIYIKDGAQIWNHRPSADSSCYWRKLNSLKEQMIHWYSRGTYQLSPSGNYSVSKSYITLLGQLPRVKEAELIWNSMMLPKHRMILWIASQNRILTKERMNRLNIPVDDLTCCLCEEDEIEIQAHLFARCGWISEIKIALSTWSGLYLQERGVIQIYNGSREEDGRGSERK
;
A
#
# COMPACT_ATOMS: atom_id res chain seq x y z
N MET A 1 -9.88 14.89 -3.81
CA MET A 1 -9.91 13.42 -3.99
C MET A 1 -9.29 12.69 -2.79
N PRO A 2 -9.86 11.54 -2.36
CA PRO A 2 -9.33 10.70 -1.29
C PRO A 2 -7.98 10.06 -1.69
N VAL A 3 -7.29 9.43 -0.72
CA VAL A 3 -6.10 8.62 -1.02
C VAL A 3 -6.53 7.38 -1.82
N ALA A 4 -5.80 7.05 -2.89
CA ALA A 4 -6.11 5.90 -3.73
C ALA A 4 -6.06 4.59 -2.92
N TRP A 5 -6.99 3.67 -3.22
CA TRP A 5 -7.11 2.40 -2.50
C TRP A 5 -5.87 1.52 -2.61
N GLU A 6 -5.21 1.56 -3.77
CA GLU A 6 -3.96 0.87 -4.05
C GLU A 6 -2.86 1.32 -3.08
N LYS A 7 -2.77 2.63 -2.82
CA LYS A 7 -1.80 3.20 -1.87
C LYS A 7 -2.11 2.77 -0.44
N ILE A 8 -3.39 2.78 -0.04
CA ILE A 8 -3.85 2.30 1.27
C ILE A 8 -3.43 0.84 1.50
N CYS A 9 -3.53 0.00 0.47
CA CYS A 9 -3.23 -1.42 0.55
C CYS A 9 -1.73 -1.75 0.59
N THR A 10 -0.85 -0.77 0.40
CA THR A 10 0.59 -0.98 0.50
C THR A 10 1.03 -1.14 1.97
N PRO A 11 2.16 -1.84 2.23
CA PRO A 11 2.72 -1.93 3.58
C PRO A 11 3.06 -0.55 4.14
N LYS A 12 3.03 -0.43 5.48
CA LYS A 12 3.40 0.82 6.19
C LYS A 12 4.76 1.35 5.78
N LYS A 13 5.75 0.47 5.63
CA LYS A 13 7.12 0.79 5.17
C LYS A 13 7.20 1.42 3.77
N CYS A 14 6.15 1.28 2.97
CA CYS A 14 6.02 1.83 1.61
C CYS A 14 5.04 3.03 1.58
N GLY A 15 4.66 3.56 2.75
CA GLY A 15 3.75 4.69 2.90
C GLY A 15 2.26 4.36 2.80
N GLY A 16 1.86 3.09 2.96
CA GLY A 16 0.45 2.70 3.05
C GLY A 16 -0.04 2.44 4.47
N LEU A 17 -1.22 1.83 4.60
CA LEU A 17 -1.84 1.48 5.87
C LEU A 17 -1.70 0.00 6.23
N ASN A 18 -1.08 -0.80 5.35
CA ASN A 18 -0.98 -2.25 5.48
C ASN A 18 -2.36 -2.95 5.52
N ILE A 19 -3.37 -2.34 4.91
CA ILE A 19 -4.68 -2.95 4.70
C ILE A 19 -4.56 -3.95 3.54
N ARG A 20 -5.23 -5.09 3.64
CA ARG A 20 -5.18 -6.09 2.56
C ARG A 20 -6.19 -5.78 1.48
N SER A 21 -5.73 -5.67 0.23
CA SER A 21 -6.64 -5.61 -0.92
C SER A 21 -7.40 -6.93 -1.04
N CYS A 22 -8.72 -6.90 -0.86
CA CYS A 22 -9.56 -8.10 -0.99
C CYS A 22 -9.38 -8.78 -2.35
N LYS A 23 -9.24 -7.99 -3.43
CA LYS A 23 -9.01 -8.50 -4.79
C LYS A 23 -7.70 -9.27 -4.87
N SER A 24 -6.58 -8.66 -4.47
CA SER A 24 -5.26 -9.30 -4.55
C SER A 24 -5.14 -10.47 -3.57
N TRP A 25 -5.76 -10.38 -2.40
CA TRP A 25 -5.80 -11.46 -1.42
C TRP A 25 -6.62 -12.65 -1.90
N ASN A 26 -7.76 -12.40 -2.56
CA ASN A 26 -8.56 -13.44 -3.18
C ASN A 26 -7.78 -14.14 -4.30
N ILE A 27 -7.11 -13.38 -5.17
CA ILE A 27 -6.23 -13.93 -6.21
C ILE A 27 -5.16 -14.83 -5.58
N ALA A 28 -4.42 -14.34 -4.57
CA ALA A 28 -3.44 -15.16 -3.84
C ALA A 28 -4.06 -16.40 -3.16
N SER A 29 -5.33 -16.33 -2.73
CA SER A 29 -6.03 -17.48 -2.13
C SER A 29 -6.42 -18.52 -3.18
N VAL A 30 -6.90 -18.09 -4.35
CA VAL A 30 -7.19 -18.98 -5.51
C VAL A 30 -5.91 -19.68 -5.98
N GLY A 31 -4.77 -18.99 -5.92
CA GLY A 31 -3.48 -19.61 -6.22
C GLY A 31 -3.15 -20.83 -5.35
N LYS A 32 -3.64 -20.87 -4.09
CA LYS A 32 -3.52 -22.07 -3.25
C LYS A 32 -4.27 -23.25 -3.84
N LEU A 33 -5.49 -23.04 -4.33
CA LEU A 33 -6.28 -24.09 -4.99
C LEU A 33 -5.56 -24.61 -6.24
N LEU A 34 -5.00 -23.71 -7.04
CA LEU A 34 -4.19 -24.08 -8.21
C LEU A 34 -2.97 -24.92 -7.83
N TRP A 35 -2.27 -24.57 -6.75
CA TRP A 35 -1.15 -25.36 -6.25
C TRP A 35 -1.59 -26.75 -5.78
N GLN A 36 -2.73 -26.87 -5.10
CA GLN A 36 -3.27 -28.16 -4.67
C GLN A 36 -3.65 -29.06 -5.86
N LEU A 37 -4.20 -28.46 -6.92
CA LEU A 37 -4.47 -29.16 -8.18
C LEU A 37 -3.17 -29.59 -8.88
N ALA A 38 -2.17 -28.72 -8.94
CA ALA A 38 -0.88 -28.98 -9.58
C ALA A 38 -0.07 -30.07 -8.87
N THR A 39 -0.10 -30.09 -7.53
CA THR A 39 0.60 -31.08 -6.69
C THR A 39 -0.20 -32.36 -6.48
N LYS A 40 -1.41 -32.46 -7.06
CA LYS A 40 -2.34 -33.60 -6.90
C LYS A 40 -2.49 -34.02 -5.44
N GLN A 41 -2.72 -33.04 -4.55
CA GLN A 41 -2.92 -33.35 -3.13
C GLN A 41 -4.05 -34.35 -2.93
N ASP A 42 -3.89 -35.20 -1.92
CA ASP A 42 -4.85 -36.23 -1.57
C ASP A 42 -6.11 -35.64 -0.89
N LEU A 43 -6.91 -34.92 -1.68
CA LEU A 43 -8.14 -34.26 -1.24
C LEU A 43 -9.27 -34.66 -2.19
N LEU A 44 -10.46 -34.94 -1.63
CA LEU A 44 -11.60 -35.42 -2.41
C LEU A 44 -11.96 -34.48 -3.56
N TRP A 45 -12.00 -33.18 -3.31
CA TRP A 45 -12.31 -32.19 -4.34
C TRP A 45 -11.24 -32.11 -5.44
N VAL A 46 -9.96 -32.33 -5.10
CA VAL A 46 -8.85 -32.38 -6.08
C VAL A 46 -9.02 -33.61 -6.98
N LYS A 47 -9.27 -34.78 -6.39
CA LYS A 47 -9.55 -36.02 -7.14
C LYS A 47 -10.75 -35.86 -8.07
N TRP A 48 -11.83 -35.25 -7.58
CA TRP A 48 -13.03 -34.97 -8.37
C TRP A 48 -12.74 -34.04 -9.55
N VAL A 49 -12.01 -32.94 -9.33
CA VAL A 49 -11.63 -32.02 -10.42
C VAL A 49 -10.76 -32.72 -11.47
N HIS A 50 -9.81 -33.56 -11.06
CA HIS A 50 -9.00 -34.34 -12.01
C HIS A 50 -9.85 -35.37 -12.78
N GLY A 51 -10.82 -36.02 -12.14
CA GLY A 51 -11.71 -36.97 -12.82
C GLY A 51 -12.68 -36.33 -13.82
N ILE A 52 -13.17 -35.13 -13.52
CA ILE A 52 -14.19 -34.45 -14.34
C ILE A 52 -13.56 -33.49 -15.36
N TYR A 53 -12.66 -32.61 -14.91
CA TYR A 53 -12.17 -31.49 -15.71
C TYR A 53 -10.79 -31.72 -16.33
N ILE A 54 -9.88 -32.43 -15.66
CA ILE A 54 -8.48 -32.61 -16.10
C ILE A 54 -8.24 -34.09 -16.42
N LYS A 55 -8.88 -34.54 -17.51
CA LYS A 55 -8.77 -35.93 -17.98
C LYS A 55 -7.34 -36.24 -18.47
N ASP A 56 -7.02 -37.53 -18.55
CA ASP A 56 -5.77 -38.05 -19.14
C ASP A 56 -4.47 -37.69 -18.39
N GLY A 57 -4.58 -37.34 -17.11
CA GLY A 57 -3.42 -37.10 -16.26
C GLY A 57 -2.65 -35.81 -16.60
N ALA A 58 -3.24 -34.94 -17.43
CA ALA A 58 -2.66 -33.66 -17.83
C ALA A 58 -2.34 -32.76 -16.61
N GLN A 59 -1.33 -31.90 -16.78
CA GLN A 59 -1.00 -30.90 -15.78
C GLN A 59 -1.97 -29.72 -15.89
N ILE A 60 -2.41 -29.17 -14.75
CA ILE A 60 -3.31 -28.00 -14.69
C ILE A 60 -2.75 -26.81 -15.49
N TRP A 61 -1.41 -26.66 -15.53
CA TRP A 61 -0.73 -25.59 -16.25
C TRP A 61 -0.98 -25.62 -17.76
N ASN A 62 -1.03 -26.81 -18.35
CA ASN A 62 -1.26 -26.99 -19.79
C ASN A 62 -2.75 -27.13 -20.14
N HIS A 63 -3.60 -27.34 -19.14
CA HIS A 63 -5.04 -27.51 -19.33
C HIS A 63 -5.71 -26.26 -19.91
N ARG A 64 -6.60 -26.47 -20.88
CA ARG A 64 -7.47 -25.41 -21.41
C ARG A 64 -8.93 -25.80 -21.16
N PRO A 65 -9.72 -24.95 -20.50
CA PRO A 65 -11.12 -25.26 -20.21
C PRO A 65 -11.95 -25.23 -21.50
N SER A 66 -12.90 -26.17 -21.64
CA SER A 66 -13.92 -26.13 -22.71
C SER A 66 -14.84 -24.91 -22.55
N ALA A 67 -15.40 -24.41 -23.65
CA ALA A 67 -16.39 -23.33 -23.64
C ALA A 67 -17.64 -23.68 -22.81
N ASP A 68 -18.03 -24.96 -22.82
CA ASP A 68 -19.21 -25.49 -22.10
C ASP A 68 -18.95 -25.72 -20.60
N SER A 69 -17.71 -25.49 -20.13
CA SER A 69 -17.38 -25.63 -18.72
C SER A 69 -17.92 -24.47 -17.88
N SER A 70 -18.09 -24.74 -16.57
CA SER A 70 -18.64 -23.77 -15.63
C SER A 70 -17.85 -22.45 -15.65
N CYS A 71 -18.56 -21.33 -15.48
CA CYS A 71 -17.95 -20.00 -15.46
C CYS A 71 -16.86 -19.88 -14.37
N TYR A 72 -17.05 -20.56 -13.24
CA TYR A 72 -16.07 -20.66 -12.16
C TYR A 72 -14.78 -21.36 -12.60
N TRP A 73 -14.90 -22.47 -13.33
CA TRP A 73 -13.74 -23.20 -13.86
C TRP A 73 -12.96 -22.38 -14.88
N ARG A 74 -13.67 -21.69 -15.80
CA ARG A 74 -13.06 -20.76 -16.75
C ARG A 74 -12.37 -19.61 -16.03
N LYS A 75 -12.99 -19.04 -14.98
CA LYS A 75 -12.39 -17.96 -14.20
C LYS A 75 -11.12 -18.41 -13.47
N LEU A 76 -11.13 -19.58 -12.83
CA LEU A 76 -9.96 -20.16 -12.17
C LEU A 76 -8.81 -20.36 -13.17
N ASN A 77 -9.10 -20.85 -14.36
CA ASN A 77 -8.09 -21.00 -15.42
C ASN A 77 -7.59 -19.67 -15.98
N SER A 78 -8.41 -18.61 -16.00
CA SER A 78 -7.93 -17.26 -16.38
C SER A 78 -6.95 -16.68 -15.36
N LEU A 79 -7.16 -16.97 -14.06
CA LEU A 79 -6.26 -16.53 -12.98
C LEU A 79 -4.95 -17.32 -12.96
N LYS A 80 -4.98 -18.57 -13.45
CA LYS A 80 -3.79 -19.41 -13.63
C LYS A 80 -2.70 -18.72 -14.42
N GLU A 81 -3.06 -18.01 -15.50
CA GLU A 81 -2.08 -17.33 -16.36
C GLU A 81 -1.30 -16.24 -15.64
N GLN A 82 -1.92 -15.54 -14.69
CA GLN A 82 -1.23 -14.53 -13.88
C GLN A 82 -0.19 -15.12 -12.91
N MET A 83 -0.29 -16.41 -12.62
CA MET A 83 0.52 -17.09 -11.59
C MET A 83 1.47 -18.13 -12.15
N ILE A 84 1.46 -18.37 -13.45
CA ILE A 84 2.22 -19.45 -14.07
C ILE A 84 3.72 -19.36 -13.73
N HIS A 85 4.26 -18.14 -13.68
CA HIS A 85 5.65 -17.85 -13.35
C HIS A 85 6.03 -18.11 -11.88
N TRP A 86 5.06 -18.32 -10.99
CA TRP A 86 5.34 -18.67 -9.59
C TRP A 86 5.65 -20.16 -9.41
N TYR A 87 5.53 -20.95 -10.48
CA TYR A 87 5.73 -22.39 -10.45
C TYR A 87 6.77 -22.81 -11.49
N SER A 88 7.63 -23.74 -11.11
CA SER A 88 8.56 -24.39 -12.04
C SER A 88 8.67 -25.87 -11.68
N ARG A 89 8.54 -26.74 -12.69
CA ARG A 89 8.62 -28.20 -12.53
C ARG A 89 7.75 -28.74 -11.38
N GLY A 90 6.54 -28.19 -11.20
CA GLY A 90 5.59 -28.60 -10.16
C GLY A 90 5.86 -28.04 -8.75
N THR A 91 6.89 -27.20 -8.57
CA THR A 91 7.26 -26.61 -7.28
C THR A 91 6.98 -25.11 -7.24
N TYR A 92 6.49 -24.63 -6.10
CA TYR A 92 6.21 -23.21 -5.87
C TYR A 92 7.50 -22.45 -5.55
N GLN A 93 7.88 -21.53 -6.44
CA GLN A 93 9.18 -20.86 -6.44
C GLN A 93 9.30 -19.75 -5.40
N LEU A 94 8.19 -19.19 -4.92
CA LEU A 94 8.24 -18.09 -3.95
C LEU A 94 8.54 -18.58 -2.52
N SER A 95 8.57 -19.90 -2.28
CA SER A 95 8.95 -20.47 -0.99
C SER A 95 10.10 -21.47 -1.11
N PRO A 96 11.14 -21.38 -0.25
CA PRO A 96 12.23 -22.35 -0.23
C PRO A 96 11.75 -23.80 0.01
N SER A 97 10.66 -23.96 0.76
CA SER A 97 10.06 -25.27 1.03
C SER A 97 9.28 -25.87 -0.14
N GLY A 98 9.06 -25.13 -1.23
CA GLY A 98 8.16 -25.54 -2.32
C GLY A 98 6.67 -25.56 -1.95
N ASN A 99 6.32 -25.24 -0.69
CA ASN A 99 4.94 -25.15 -0.22
C ASN A 99 4.33 -23.78 -0.52
N TYR A 100 3.08 -23.78 -0.97
CA TYR A 100 2.37 -22.54 -1.30
C TYR A 100 2.10 -21.67 -0.07
N SER A 101 2.32 -20.36 -0.22
CA SER A 101 2.00 -19.37 0.81
C SER A 101 1.15 -18.25 0.22
N VAL A 102 -0.09 -18.11 0.71
CA VAL A 102 -1.00 -17.01 0.32
C VAL A 102 -0.34 -15.65 0.61
N SER A 103 0.33 -15.52 1.76
CA SER A 103 0.99 -14.27 2.14
C SER A 103 2.14 -13.89 1.20
N LYS A 104 2.98 -14.85 0.80
CA LYS A 104 4.07 -14.57 -0.15
C LYS A 104 3.53 -14.22 -1.53
N SER A 105 2.56 -14.99 -2.04
CA SER A 105 1.87 -14.68 -3.29
C SER A 105 1.22 -13.30 -3.27
N TYR A 106 0.58 -12.92 -2.16
CA TYR A 106 0.00 -11.59 -1.99
C TYR A 106 1.06 -10.49 -2.09
N ILE A 107 2.20 -10.65 -1.42
CA ILE A 107 3.32 -9.69 -1.50
C ILE A 107 3.86 -9.61 -2.93
N THR A 108 4.00 -10.75 -3.63
CA THR A 108 4.42 -10.77 -5.03
C THR A 108 3.43 -10.05 -5.94
N LEU A 109 2.12 -10.16 -5.71
CA LEU A 109 1.09 -9.41 -6.45
C LEU A 109 1.15 -7.90 -6.22
N LEU A 110 1.67 -7.45 -5.07
CA LEU A 110 1.89 -6.02 -4.82
C LEU A 110 3.09 -5.47 -5.61
N GLY A 111 3.96 -6.33 -6.14
CA GLY A 111 5.16 -5.94 -6.87
C GLY A 111 6.27 -5.37 -5.99
N GLN A 112 7.29 -4.79 -6.63
CA GLN A 112 8.31 -4.02 -5.92
C GLN A 112 7.74 -2.66 -5.54
N LEU A 113 7.65 -2.42 -4.23
CA LEU A 113 7.24 -1.15 -3.67
C LEU A 113 8.46 -0.48 -3.03
N PRO A 114 8.80 0.76 -3.42
CA PRO A 114 9.91 1.47 -2.81
C PRO A 114 9.60 1.74 -1.33
N ARG A 115 10.61 1.50 -0.48
CA ARG A 115 10.53 1.91 0.92
C ARG A 115 10.55 3.43 0.99
N VAL A 116 9.76 3.97 1.89
CA VAL A 116 9.64 5.40 2.16
C VAL A 116 10.30 5.62 3.51
N LYS A 117 11.42 6.34 3.57
CA LYS A 117 12.22 6.52 4.81
C LYS A 117 11.35 7.10 5.94
N GLU A 118 10.48 8.00 5.57
CA GLU A 118 9.61 8.75 6.45
C GLU A 118 8.46 7.88 7.00
N ALA A 119 8.24 6.67 6.46
CA ALA A 119 7.30 5.72 7.04
C ALA A 119 7.62 5.40 8.50
N GLU A 120 8.90 5.41 8.88
CA GLU A 120 9.33 5.16 10.26
C GLU A 120 8.95 6.32 11.18
N LEU A 121 8.96 7.56 10.66
CA LEU A 121 8.51 8.75 11.39
C LEU A 121 7.00 8.71 11.63
N ILE A 122 6.22 8.39 10.59
CA ILE A 122 4.75 8.30 10.69
C ILE A 122 4.31 7.18 11.62
N TRP A 123 4.91 5.99 11.48
CA TRP A 123 4.43 4.77 12.11
C TRP A 123 5.14 4.41 13.42
N ASN A 124 5.85 5.38 14.01
CA ASN A 124 6.55 5.24 15.29
C ASN A 124 5.60 4.79 16.42
N SER A 125 5.99 3.76 17.18
CA SER A 125 5.24 3.17 18.29
C SER A 125 4.96 4.14 19.44
N MET A 126 5.76 5.20 19.62
CA MET A 126 5.56 6.20 20.68
C MET A 126 4.38 7.16 20.43
N MET A 127 3.97 7.36 19.18
CA MET A 127 2.89 8.29 18.84
C MET A 127 1.51 7.66 19.04
N LEU A 128 0.50 8.42 19.50
CA LEU A 128 -0.87 7.90 19.55
C LEU A 128 -1.39 7.58 18.13
N PRO A 129 -2.23 6.54 17.95
CA PRO A 129 -2.74 6.15 16.64
C PRO A 129 -3.40 7.29 15.84
N LYS A 130 -4.13 8.19 16.52
CA LYS A 130 -4.77 9.36 15.89
C LYS A 130 -3.75 10.31 15.22
N HIS A 131 -2.61 10.56 15.88
CA HIS A 131 -1.58 11.45 15.35
C HIS A 131 -0.84 10.82 14.16
N ARG A 132 -0.61 9.50 14.21
CA ARG A 132 -0.05 8.76 13.07
C ARG A 132 -0.95 8.88 11.83
N MET A 133 -2.26 8.77 12.02
CA MET A 133 -3.22 8.90 10.92
C MET A 133 -3.22 10.32 10.33
N ILE A 134 -3.23 11.35 11.19
CA ILE A 134 -3.15 12.75 10.74
C ILE A 134 -1.86 13.00 9.96
N LEU A 135 -0.70 12.56 10.49
CA LEU A 135 0.59 12.71 9.80
C LEU A 135 0.64 11.95 8.47
N TRP A 136 0.07 10.74 8.41
CA TRP A 136 -0.01 9.98 7.17
C TRP A 136 -0.88 10.70 6.13
N ILE A 137 -2.06 11.20 6.50
CA ILE A 137 -2.93 11.97 5.61
C ILE A 137 -2.23 13.25 5.16
N ALA A 138 -1.54 13.92 6.08
CA ALA A 138 -0.74 15.11 5.79
C ALA A 138 0.40 14.79 4.80
N SER A 139 1.09 13.66 4.93
CA SER A 139 2.16 13.27 4.00
C SER A 139 1.68 13.04 2.58
N GLN A 140 0.39 12.74 2.38
CA GLN A 140 -0.22 12.58 1.07
C GLN A 140 -0.78 13.89 0.48
N ASN A 141 -0.62 15.03 1.18
CA ASN A 141 -1.29 16.30 0.87
C ASN A 141 -2.82 16.12 0.78
N ARG A 142 -3.39 15.46 1.80
CA ARG A 142 -4.82 15.10 1.86
C ARG A 142 -5.51 15.54 3.14
N ILE A 143 -4.84 16.31 4.01
CA ILE A 143 -5.47 16.83 5.23
C ILE A 143 -6.60 17.80 4.86
N LEU A 144 -7.73 17.71 5.57
CA LEU A 144 -8.93 18.51 5.30
C LEU A 144 -8.76 19.93 5.86
N THR A 145 -7.91 20.74 5.22
CA THR A 145 -7.85 22.18 5.53
C THR A 145 -9.09 22.90 5.02
N LYS A 146 -9.40 24.10 5.54
CA LYS A 146 -10.54 24.92 5.06
C LYS A 146 -10.52 25.11 3.54
N GLU A 147 -9.37 25.43 2.95
CA GLU A 147 -9.21 25.51 1.48
C GLU A 147 -9.63 24.20 0.79
N ARG A 148 -9.19 23.07 1.33
CA ARG A 148 -9.47 21.77 0.74
C ARG A 148 -10.94 21.39 0.89
N MET A 149 -11.56 21.70 2.02
CA MET A 149 -12.98 21.48 2.26
C MET A 149 -13.82 22.26 1.25
N ASN A 150 -13.51 23.55 1.04
CA ASN A 150 -14.15 24.38 0.03
C ASN A 150 -14.01 23.79 -1.39
N ARG A 151 -12.81 23.35 -1.78
CA ARG A 151 -12.58 22.67 -3.08
C ARG A 151 -13.36 21.35 -3.23
N LEU A 152 -13.77 20.72 -2.12
CA LEU A 152 -14.61 19.52 -2.12
C LEU A 152 -16.11 19.86 -2.05
N ASN A 153 -16.49 21.13 -2.20
CA ASN A 153 -17.86 21.63 -2.06
C ASN A 153 -18.46 21.37 -0.67
N ILE A 154 -17.63 21.34 0.36
CA ILE A 154 -18.09 21.35 1.76
C ILE A 154 -18.23 22.82 2.16
N PRO A 155 -19.40 23.27 2.66
CA PRO A 155 -19.60 24.66 3.06
C PRO A 155 -18.60 25.08 4.14
N VAL A 156 -17.87 26.16 3.87
CA VAL A 156 -16.94 26.80 4.80
C VAL A 156 -17.11 28.31 4.65
N ASP A 157 -17.57 28.98 5.70
CA ASP A 157 -17.90 30.41 5.66
C ASP A 157 -16.64 31.29 5.61
N ASP A 158 -15.57 30.84 6.25
CA ASP A 158 -14.30 31.54 6.36
C ASP A 158 -13.12 30.59 6.10
N LEU A 159 -12.28 30.93 5.11
CA LEU A 159 -11.12 30.15 4.69
C LEU A 159 -9.84 30.47 5.46
N THR A 160 -9.83 31.50 6.30
CA THR A 160 -8.63 31.94 7.02
C THR A 160 -8.23 30.95 8.11
N CYS A 161 -6.95 30.95 8.48
CA CYS A 161 -6.43 30.09 9.53
C CYS A 161 -7.00 30.50 10.90
N CYS A 162 -7.54 29.55 11.66
CA CYS A 162 -8.04 29.84 13.02
C CYS A 162 -6.96 29.80 14.10
N LEU A 163 -5.71 29.51 13.74
CA LEU A 163 -4.61 29.37 14.69
C LEU A 163 -3.77 30.65 14.81
N CYS A 164 -3.73 31.49 13.77
CA CYS A 164 -3.00 32.75 13.78
C CYS A 164 -3.93 33.94 13.46
N GLU A 165 -3.45 35.14 13.75
CA GLU A 165 -4.16 36.40 13.52
C GLU A 165 -3.69 37.09 12.21
N GLU A 166 -3.18 36.31 11.25
CA GLU A 166 -2.52 36.83 10.04
C GLU A 166 -3.48 36.95 8.83
N ASP A 167 -4.77 36.64 8.99
CA ASP A 167 -5.78 36.58 7.91
C ASP A 167 -5.37 35.72 6.69
N GLU A 168 -4.44 34.78 6.90
CA GLU A 168 -3.90 33.89 5.88
C GLU A 168 -4.81 32.68 5.62
N ILE A 169 -4.87 32.21 4.37
CA ILE A 169 -5.72 31.07 4.00
C ILE A 169 -5.21 29.78 4.66
N GLU A 170 -6.11 28.99 5.26
CA GLU A 170 -5.79 27.70 5.85
C GLU A 170 -5.51 26.64 4.76
N ILE A 171 -4.23 26.58 4.37
CA ILE A 171 -3.64 25.52 3.55
C ILE A 171 -2.61 24.75 4.36
N GLN A 172 -2.27 23.54 3.90
CA GLN A 172 -1.32 22.69 4.61
C GLN A 172 0.08 23.34 4.77
N ALA A 173 0.55 24.07 3.76
CA ALA A 173 1.83 24.77 3.83
C ALA A 173 1.82 25.84 4.93
N HIS A 174 0.70 26.55 5.09
CA HIS A 174 0.50 27.49 6.18
C HIS A 174 0.50 26.74 7.53
N LEU A 175 -0.42 25.79 7.72
CA LEU A 175 -0.60 25.03 8.98
C LEU A 175 0.63 24.31 9.53
N PHE A 176 1.62 23.96 8.71
CA PHE A 176 2.79 23.19 9.18
C PHE A 176 4.13 23.90 8.98
N ALA A 177 4.19 24.95 8.15
CA ALA A 177 5.45 25.63 7.83
C ALA A 177 5.43 27.13 8.14
N ARG A 178 4.35 27.85 7.80
CA ARG A 178 4.34 29.32 7.77
C ARG A 178 3.51 29.99 8.85
N CYS A 179 2.55 29.28 9.45
CA CYS A 179 1.63 29.83 10.44
C CYS A 179 2.39 30.38 11.66
N GLY A 180 2.17 31.66 12.01
CA GLY A 180 2.84 32.32 13.14
C GLY A 180 2.72 31.53 14.45
N TRP A 181 1.52 31.03 14.77
CA TRP A 181 1.28 30.20 15.96
C TRP A 181 2.11 28.91 15.98
N ILE A 182 2.28 28.27 14.83
CA ILE A 182 3.13 27.07 14.70
C ILE A 182 4.60 27.42 14.84
N SER A 183 5.02 28.56 14.31
CA SER A 183 6.39 29.06 14.45
C SER A 183 6.72 29.32 15.92
N GLU A 184 5.82 29.93 16.68
CA GLU A 184 5.97 30.12 18.13
C GLU A 184 6.13 28.80 18.88
N ILE A 185 5.29 27.80 18.55
CA ILE A 185 5.41 26.45 19.15
C ILE A 185 6.75 25.81 18.81
N LYS A 186 7.21 25.91 17.55
CA LYS A 186 8.51 25.36 17.14
C LYS A 186 9.65 26.02 17.92
N ILE A 187 9.61 27.34 18.12
CA ILE A 187 10.61 28.08 18.90
C ILE A 187 10.59 27.62 20.37
N ALA A 188 9.40 27.53 20.97
CA ALA A 188 9.24 27.09 22.36
C ALA A 188 9.76 25.66 22.56
N LEU A 189 9.41 24.74 21.66
CA LEU A 189 9.89 23.36 21.69
C LEU A 189 11.39 23.24 21.44
N SER A 190 11.94 24.04 20.52
CA SER A 190 13.38 24.04 20.24
C SER A 190 14.16 24.54 21.46
N THR A 191 13.66 25.59 22.12
CA THR A 191 14.22 26.11 23.37
C THR A 191 14.16 25.07 24.50
N TRP A 192 13.02 24.39 24.66
CA TRP A 192 12.83 23.39 25.71
C TRP A 192 13.66 22.11 25.49
N SER A 193 13.73 21.62 24.25
CA SER A 193 14.40 20.35 23.93
C SER A 193 15.88 20.48 23.55
N GLY A 194 16.34 21.69 23.23
CA GLY A 194 17.67 21.93 22.66
C GLY A 194 17.83 21.44 21.21
N LEU A 195 16.75 21.00 20.56
CA LEU A 195 16.75 20.49 19.18
C LEU A 195 16.32 21.58 18.21
N TYR A 196 17.02 21.72 17.09
CA TYR A 196 16.61 22.63 16.01
C TYR A 196 15.52 21.99 15.14
N LEU A 197 14.30 22.57 15.16
CA LEU A 197 13.20 22.16 14.30
C LEU A 197 13.22 22.95 12.99
N GLN A 198 13.40 22.28 11.86
CA GLN A 198 13.39 22.95 10.55
C GLN A 198 12.03 23.59 10.22
N GLU A 199 12.04 24.74 9.55
CA GLU A 199 10.87 25.43 8.99
C GLU A 199 10.29 24.75 7.73
N ARG A 200 10.39 23.42 7.65
CA ARG A 200 9.83 22.66 6.54
C ARG A 200 8.42 22.22 6.90
N GLY A 201 7.48 22.41 5.98
CA GLY A 201 6.16 21.80 6.05
C GLY A 201 6.28 20.28 5.95
N VAL A 202 5.23 19.57 6.36
CA VAL A 202 5.17 18.10 6.33
C VAL A 202 5.75 17.56 5.03
N ILE A 203 5.24 18.03 3.88
CA ILE A 203 5.68 17.62 2.54
C ILE A 203 7.15 17.96 2.23
N GLN A 204 7.68 19.08 2.70
CA GLN A 204 9.08 19.49 2.47
C GLN A 204 10.05 18.63 3.30
N ILE A 205 9.62 18.13 4.45
CA ILE A 205 10.31 17.07 5.18
C ILE A 205 10.31 15.78 4.32
N TYR A 206 9.20 15.44 3.65
CA TYR A 206 9.15 14.27 2.74
C TYR A 206 9.92 14.44 1.42
N ASN A 207 9.99 15.65 0.86
CA ASN A 207 10.60 15.89 -0.45
C ASN A 207 12.11 16.19 -0.36
N GLY A 208 12.57 16.85 0.72
CA GLY A 208 14.00 17.10 0.94
C GLY A 208 14.82 15.81 1.06
N SER A 209 14.20 14.74 1.59
CA SER A 209 14.81 13.40 1.67
C SER A 209 14.89 12.67 0.33
N ARG A 210 14.11 13.06 -0.70
CA ARG A 210 14.18 12.49 -2.06
C ARG A 210 15.27 13.15 -2.91
N GLU A 211 15.58 14.42 -2.66
CA GLU A 211 16.65 15.14 -3.37
C GLU A 211 18.05 14.76 -2.86
N GLU A 212 18.18 14.42 -1.57
CA GLU A 212 19.44 13.93 -0.99
C GLU A 212 19.83 12.53 -1.49
N ASP A 213 18.85 11.65 -1.79
CA ASP A 213 19.12 10.33 -2.38
C ASP A 213 19.43 10.39 -3.89
N GLY A 214 19.07 11.47 -4.59
CA GLY A 214 19.36 11.66 -6.02
C GLY A 214 20.77 12.17 -6.32
N ARG A 215 21.48 12.72 -5.33
CA ARG A 215 22.88 13.19 -5.50
C ARG A 215 23.93 12.12 -5.18
N GLY A 216 23.50 10.91 -4.80
CA GLY A 216 24.39 9.80 -4.45
C GLY A 216 24.77 8.86 -5.60
N SER A 217 24.14 8.98 -6.79
CA SER A 217 24.41 8.08 -7.93
C SER A 217 25.28 8.66 -9.04
N GLU A 218 25.82 9.88 -8.87
CA GLU A 218 26.83 10.46 -9.76
C GLU A 218 28.09 10.77 -8.96
N ARG A 219 28.81 9.71 -8.55
CA ARG A 219 30.24 9.73 -8.22
C ARG A 219 30.68 8.30 -7.84
N LYS A 220 30.94 7.49 -8.86
CA LYS A 220 32.09 6.59 -8.98
C LYS A 220 32.06 5.89 -10.33
#